data_AF-A0A7C1B614-F1
#
_entry.id   AF-A0A7C1B614-F1
#
_cell.length_a   1.000
_cell.length_b   1.000
_cell.length_c   1.000
_cell.angle_alpha   90.00
_cell.angle_beta   90.00
_cell.angle_gamma   90.00
#
_symmetry.space_group_name_H-M   'P 1'
#
loop_
_entity.id
_entity.type
_entity.pdbx_description
1 polymer ?
#
loop_
_entity_poly.entity_id
_entity_poly.type
_entity_poly.pdbx_seq_one_letter_code
_entity_poly.pdbx_strand_id
1 'polypeptide(L)'
;MREIDFEFHHLIALASGNMVYPFLIRSFKPVYTNLSGKFFTDTTVVPQVFNFHKELVSAFEDKDTPRALGIMEELLEHGRSYLKKIIESSGQDEQGQDLAKEQYK
;
A
#
# COMPACT_ATOMS: atom_id res chain seq x y z
N MET A 1 -5.34 -7.98 -6.67
CA MET A 1 -5.08 -7.39 -5.35
C MET A 1 -4.90 -5.88 -5.41
N ARG A 2 -3.88 -5.36 -6.13
CA ARG A 2 -3.61 -3.91 -6.23
C ARG A 2 -4.81 -3.01 -6.58
N GLU A 3 -5.67 -3.42 -7.51
CA GLU A 3 -6.86 -2.63 -7.90
C GLU A 3 -7.90 -2.59 -6.78
N ILE A 4 -8.16 -3.73 -6.13
CA ILE A 4 -9.09 -3.82 -4.99
C ILE A 4 -8.61 -2.94 -3.84
N ASP A 5 -7.31 -2.98 -3.56
CA ASP A 5 -6.67 -2.16 -2.53
C ASP A 5 -6.78 -0.65 -2.85
N PHE A 6 -6.51 -0.26 -4.09
CA PHE A 6 -6.71 1.12 -4.54
C PHE A 6 -8.18 1.57 -4.42
N GLU A 7 -9.12 0.74 -4.88
CA GLU A 7 -10.55 1.03 -4.85
C GLU A 7 -11.05 1.20 -3.41
N PHE A 8 -10.57 0.40 -2.47
CA PHE A 8 -10.89 0.52 -1.05
C PHE A 8 -10.51 1.90 -0.49
N HIS A 9 -9.27 2.34 -0.69
CA HIS A 9 -8.80 3.65 -0.22
C HIS A 9 -9.53 4.81 -0.92
N HIS A 10 -9.82 4.67 -2.22
CA HIS A 10 -10.59 5.67 -2.96
C HIS A 10 -12.05 5.77 -2.49
N LEU A 11 -12.68 4.65 -2.11
CA LEU A 11 -14.03 4.64 -1.52
C LEU A 11 -14.07 5.35 -0.17
N ILE A 12 -13.06 5.17 0.68
CA ILE A 12 -12.95 5.90 1.94
C ILE A 12 -12.85 7.41 1.68
N ALA A 13 -12.03 7.83 0.71
CA ALA A 13 -11.94 9.23 0.36
C ALA A 13 -13.26 9.80 -0.18
N LEU A 14 -14.02 9.02 -0.96
CA LEU A 14 -15.35 9.43 -1.43
C LEU A 14 -16.33 9.61 -0.25
N ALA A 15 -16.26 8.72 0.74
CA ALA A 15 -17.11 8.77 1.93
C ALA A 15 -16.85 10.01 2.80
N SER A 16 -15.72 10.71 2.65
CA SER A 16 -15.43 11.95 3.36
C SER A 16 -16.34 13.13 2.99
N GLY A 17 -17.03 13.06 1.84
CA GLY A 17 -17.82 14.18 1.29
C GLY A 17 -16.97 15.33 0.74
N ASN A 18 -15.63 15.26 0.85
CA ASN A 18 -14.72 16.25 0.30
C ASN A 18 -14.11 15.74 -1.02
N MET A 19 -14.56 16.32 -2.13
CA MET A 19 -14.14 15.93 -3.48
C MET A 19 -12.64 16.10 -3.77
N VAL A 20 -11.91 16.88 -2.96
CA VAL A 20 -10.46 17.03 -3.12
C VAL A 20 -9.74 15.70 -2.88
N TYR A 21 -10.13 14.93 -1.85
CA TYR A 21 -9.43 13.67 -1.51
C TYR A 21 -9.57 12.57 -2.59
N PRO A 22 -10.76 12.27 -3.12
CA PRO A 22 -10.91 11.31 -4.23
C PRO A 22 -10.11 11.71 -5.45
N PHE A 23 -10.14 12.99 -5.85
CA PHE A 23 -9.37 13.44 -7.02
C PHE A 23 -7.87 13.34 -6.80
N LEU A 24 -7.40 13.67 -5.60
CA LEU A 24 -6.01 13.50 -5.22
C LEU A 24 -5.61 12.02 -5.31
N ILE A 25 -6.33 11.12 -4.64
CA ILE A 25 -6.02 9.67 -4.69
C ILE A 25 -6.05 9.16 -6.13
N ARG A 26 -7.04 9.58 -6.91
CA ARG A 26 -7.19 9.16 -8.31
C ARG A 26 -6.05 9.64 -9.21
N SER A 27 -5.54 10.85 -9.02
CA SER A 27 -4.42 11.37 -9.82
C SER A 27 -3.13 10.57 -9.58
N PHE A 28 -2.95 10.02 -8.38
CA PHE A 28 -1.82 9.16 -8.02
C PHE A 28 -2.00 7.69 -8.41
N LYS A 29 -3.11 7.29 -9.05
CA LYS A 29 -3.38 5.88 -9.40
C LYS A 29 -2.20 5.17 -10.09
N PRO A 30 -1.49 5.76 -11.08
CA PRO A 30 -0.36 5.08 -11.73
C PRO A 30 0.79 4.76 -10.76
N VAL A 31 1.11 5.70 -9.86
CA VAL A 31 2.19 5.52 -8.86
C VAL A 31 1.75 4.50 -7.81
N TYR A 32 0.51 4.64 -7.31
CA TYR A 32 -0.07 3.74 -6.32
C TYR A 32 -0.07 2.28 -6.79
N THR A 33 -0.58 2.03 -8.00
CA THR A 33 -0.71 0.67 -8.56
C THR A 33 0.64 0.06 -8.93
N ASN A 34 1.64 0.89 -9.26
CA ASN A 34 3.02 0.42 -9.42
C ASN A 34 3.60 -0.10 -8.10
N LEU A 35 3.50 0.69 -7.02
CA LEU A 35 4.03 0.34 -5.71
C LEU A 35 3.29 -0.84 -5.08
N SER A 36 1.95 -0.80 -5.05
CA SER A 36 1.15 -1.92 -4.56
C SER A 36 1.34 -3.17 -5.43
N GLY A 37 1.65 -3.01 -6.71
CA GLY A 37 2.04 -4.11 -7.59
C GLY A 37 3.31 -4.83 -7.14
N LYS A 38 4.29 -4.11 -6.58
CA LYS A 38 5.49 -4.68 -5.95
C LYS A 38 5.22 -5.22 -4.55
N PHE A 39 4.42 -4.52 -3.76
CA PHE A 39 4.05 -4.96 -2.41
C PHE A 39 3.32 -6.31 -2.41
N PHE A 40 2.36 -6.50 -3.30
CA PHE A 40 1.56 -7.72 -3.39
C PHE A 40 2.23 -8.85 -4.21
N THR A 41 3.53 -8.75 -4.55
CA THR A 41 4.26 -9.92 -5.10
C THR A 41 4.50 -10.96 -4.03
N ASP A 42 4.72 -10.55 -2.78
CA ASP A 42 4.60 -11.43 -1.64
C ASP A 42 3.11 -11.59 -1.28
N THR A 43 2.57 -12.78 -1.48
CA THR A 43 1.16 -13.06 -1.20
C THR A 43 0.89 -13.29 0.29
N THR A 44 1.93 -13.44 1.12
CA THR A 44 1.77 -13.65 2.57
C THR A 44 1.24 -12.42 3.30
N VAL A 45 1.40 -11.22 2.73
CA VAL A 45 0.87 -9.97 3.30
C VAL A 45 -0.63 -9.80 3.07
N VAL A 46 -1.20 -10.52 2.09
CA VAL A 46 -2.60 -10.34 1.67
C VAL A 46 -3.61 -10.57 2.79
N PRO A 47 -3.54 -11.66 3.59
CA PRO A 47 -4.48 -11.86 4.69
C PRO A 47 -4.43 -10.75 5.73
N GLN A 48 -3.24 -10.22 6.02
CA GLN A 48 -3.05 -9.15 6.98
C GLN A 48 -3.69 -7.84 6.50
N VAL A 49 -3.48 -7.45 5.24
CA VAL A 49 -4.13 -6.27 4.65
C VAL A 49 -5.64 -6.40 4.63
N PHE A 50 -6.17 -7.58 4.27
CA PHE A 50 -7.61 -7.81 4.34
C PHE A 50 -8.16 -7.73 5.77
N ASN A 51 -7.39 -8.13 6.77
CA ASN A 51 -7.80 -8.00 8.17
C ASN A 51 -7.91 -6.52 8.57
N PHE A 52 -6.91 -5.70 8.22
CA PHE A 52 -6.98 -4.25 8.46
C PHE A 52 -8.20 -3.62 7.79
N HIS A 53 -8.51 -3.99 6.54
CA HIS A 53 -9.70 -3.48 5.86
C HIS A 53 -11.01 -3.85 6.60
N LYS A 54 -11.12 -5.08 7.11
CA LYS A 54 -12.29 -5.53 7.88
C LYS A 54 -12.41 -4.78 9.21
N GLU A 55 -11.32 -4.65 9.94
CA GLU A 55 -11.30 -3.91 11.21
C GLU A 55 -11.66 -2.45 11.02
N LEU A 56 -11.18 -1.84 9.93
CA LEU A 56 -11.48 -0.46 9.59
C LEU A 56 -12.97 -0.28 9.25
N VAL A 57 -13.56 -1.20 8.47
CA VAL A 57 -15.01 -1.20 8.19
C VAL A 57 -15.81 -1.33 9.48
N SER A 58 -15.43 -2.24 10.38
CA SER A 58 -16.09 -2.37 11.70
C SER A 58 -15.99 -1.08 12.51
N ALA A 59 -14.83 -0.41 12.52
CA ALA A 59 -14.67 0.86 13.22
C ALA A 59 -15.56 1.97 12.62
N PHE A 60 -15.76 1.98 11.29
CA PHE A 60 -16.69 2.90 10.64
C PHE A 60 -18.16 2.61 11.00
N GLU A 61 -18.56 1.33 11.03
CA GLU A 61 -19.90 0.91 11.44
C GLU A 61 -20.21 1.32 12.88
N ASP A 62 -19.22 1.15 13.77
CA ASP A 62 -19.28 1.53 15.18
C ASP A 62 -19.17 3.06 15.40
N LYS A 63 -18.84 3.82 14.34
CA LYS A 63 -18.54 5.27 14.39
C LYS A 63 -17.40 5.61 15.36
N ASP A 64 -16.47 4.70 15.54
CA ASP A 64 -15.31 4.84 16.42
C ASP A 64 -14.14 5.48 15.65
N THR A 65 -14.16 6.82 15.58
CA THR A 65 -13.13 7.59 14.88
C THR A 65 -11.71 7.33 15.40
N PRO A 66 -11.44 7.34 16.73
CA PRO A 66 -10.10 7.03 17.25
C PRO A 66 -9.59 5.65 16.81
N ARG A 67 -10.44 4.62 16.87
CA ARG A 67 -10.07 3.26 16.43
C ARG A 67 -9.79 3.22 14.93
N ALA A 68 -10.65 3.84 14.11
CA ALA A 68 -10.45 3.90 12.67
C ALA A 68 -9.14 4.60 12.29
N LEU A 69 -8.79 5.69 13.00
CA LEU A 69 -7.53 6.39 12.81
C LEU A 69 -6.33 5.49 13.13
N GLY A 70 -6.33 4.82 14.29
CA GLY A 70 -5.26 3.92 14.68
C GLY A 70 -5.05 2.78 13.68
N ILE A 71 -6.14 2.16 13.21
CA ILE A 71 -6.06 1.08 12.20
C ILE A 71 -5.46 1.60 10.88
N MET A 72 -5.86 2.80 10.43
CA MET A 72 -5.31 3.38 9.20
C MET A 72 -3.80 3.68 9.34
N GLU A 73 -3.37 4.21 10.48
CA GLU A 73 -1.95 4.47 10.75
C GLU A 73 -1.13 3.17 10.76
N GLU A 74 -1.64 2.12 11.41
CA GLU A 74 -0.99 0.81 11.45
C GLU A 74 -0.92 0.16 10.06
N LEU A 75 -2.01 0.21 9.27
CA LEU A 75 -2.03 -0.28 7.90
C LEU A 75 -0.96 0.42 7.04
N LEU A 76 -0.90 1.74 7.12
CA LEU A 76 0.04 2.54 6.33
C LEU A 76 1.50 2.30 6.75
N GLU A 77 1.78 2.19 8.05
CA GLU A 77 3.14 1.88 8.52
C GLU A 77 3.54 0.45 8.15
N HIS A 78 2.62 -0.51 8.23
CA HIS A 78 2.87 -1.88 7.74
C HIS A 78 3.25 -1.86 6.25
N GLY A 79 2.45 -1.19 5.41
CA GLY A 79 2.72 -1.04 3.99
C GLY A 79 4.06 -0.38 3.70
N ARG A 80 4.37 0.71 4.40
CA ARG A 80 5.64 1.45 4.30
C ARG A 80 6.83 0.58 4.67
N SER A 81 6.78 -0.08 5.83
CA SER A 81 7.85 -0.94 6.33
C SER A 81 8.15 -2.10 5.37
N TYR A 82 7.12 -2.68 4.76
CA TYR A 82 7.27 -3.77 3.82
C TYR A 82 7.80 -3.30 2.46
N LEU A 83 7.27 -2.19 1.92
CA LEU A 83 7.76 -1.59 0.67
C LEU A 83 9.22 -1.19 0.78
N LYS A 84 9.64 -0.63 1.92
CA LYS A 84 11.03 -0.28 2.17
C LYS A 84 11.95 -1.52 2.03
N LYS A 85 11.56 -2.64 2.63
CA LYS A 85 12.32 -3.91 2.53
C LYS A 85 12.43 -4.38 1.09
N ILE A 86 11.33 -4.35 0.32
CA ILE A 86 11.35 -4.74 -1.10
C ILE A 86 12.28 -3.84 -1.91
N ILE A 87 12.21 -2.52 -1.72
CA ILE A 87 13.03 -1.57 -2.47
C ILE A 87 14.51 -1.75 -2.11
N GLU A 88 14.83 -1.94 -0.83
CA GLU A 88 16.20 -2.21 -0.37
C GLU A 88 16.74 -3.53 -0.93
N SER A 89 15.93 -4.59 -1.01
CA SER A 89 16.34 -5.85 -1.63
C SER A 89 16.50 -5.74 -3.14
N SER A 90 15.59 -5.06 -3.85
CA SER A 90 15.67 -4.91 -5.31
C SER A 90 16.81 -4.00 -5.76
N GLY A 91 17.23 -3.04 -4.93
CA GLY A 91 18.41 -2.19 -5.20
C GLY A 91 19.75 -2.94 -5.09
N GLN A 92 19.82 -3.99 -4.28
CA GLN A 92 21.01 -4.86 -4.16
C GLN A 92 21.16 -5.77 -5.38
N ASP A 93 20.04 -6.19 -5.97
CA ASP A 93 20.00 -7.04 -7.16
C ASP A 93 20.53 -6.33 -8.41
N GLU A 94 20.24 -5.03 -8.57
CA GLU A 94 20.73 -4.22 -9.70
C GLU A 94 22.25 -3.93 -9.58
N GLN A 95 22.76 -3.70 -8.37
CA GLN A 95 24.20 -3.48 -8.10
C GLN A 95 25.02 -4.76 -8.27
N GLY A 96 24.49 -5.93 -7.88
CA GLY A 96 25.15 -7.22 -8.12
C GLY A 96 25.24 -7.60 -9.60
N GLN A 97 24.27 -7.19 -10.42
CA GLN A 97 24.27 -7.43 -11.86
C GLN A 97 25.20 -6.49 -12.63
N ASP A 98 25.43 -5.27 -12.14
CA ASP A 98 26.35 -4.30 -12.76
C ASP A 98 27.81 -4.70 -12.52
N LEU A 99 28.15 -5.10 -11.28
CA LEU A 99 29.48 -5.63 -10.93
C LEU A 99 29.81 -6.93 -11.69
N ALA A 100 28.81 -7.79 -11.93
CA ALA A 100 28.99 -9.00 -12.72
C ALA A 100 29.24 -8.71 -14.22
N LYS A 101 28.79 -7.57 -14.76
CA LYS A 101 29.02 -7.20 -16.17
C LYS A 101 30.39 -6.54 -16.38
N GLU A 102 30.93 -5.87 -15.37
CA GLU A 102 32.28 -5.29 -15.42
C GLU A 102 33.38 -6.35 -15.30
N GLN A 103 33.12 -7.48 -14.63
CA GLN A 103 34.12 -8.53 -14.42
C GLN A 103 34.35 -9.44 -15.66
N TYR A 104 33.56 -9.28 -16.73
CA TYR A 104 33.72 -9.98 -18.01
C TYR A 104 34.04 -9.05 -19.20
N LYS A 105 34.53 -7.84 -18.94
CA LYS A 105 35.13 -6.95 -19.94
C LYS A 105 36.65 -6.89 -19.76
#